data_AF-A0A7Y2J364-F1
#
_entry.id   AF-A0A7Y2J364-F1
#
_cell.length_a   1.000
_cell.length_b   1.000
_cell.length_c   1.000
_cell.angle_alpha   90.00
_cell.angle_beta   90.00
_cell.angle_gamma   90.00
#
_symmetry.space_group_name_H-M   'P 1'
#
loop_
_entity.id
_entity.type
_entity.pdbx_description
1 polymer ?
#
loop_
_entity_poly.entity_id
_entity_poly.type
_entity_poly.pdbx_seq_one_letter_code
_entity_poly.pdbx_strand_id
1 'polypeptide(L)'
;MPIRKLATLFLGLLVITSCVQDDEFNTPNISITEPVLDGPVITIDAVYGFYSQAALDGEIAHTFEETSSYMEGYVISSDEAGNFFEEIILQDKLENPTRGIKVAIDQNPLFTRYDLGRKIYVKLDGLSVGLDNGVLTLGIREGDFIEQIPGPLEGDVLARSSEQGMLVPLPLGLNELSDSKTNLYIELQDVQFQRSQVLIDNPLTFAAEPLDEFDGERVLEDCANGTTAVFSTSTFADFKGLQLPVNRGSMKAILTKNFFGDTFNIVVNSASDIVFDNDTRCDPDFLFCETPSGGGTVFWEEDFEGFGGYGAEGWTNANVGGGTEDWVIGSFSGNAYAQISGFNSNEDPIDVWLITPTINLDATTGEELSFDVQTNFNNGNILTVWASTNFTGDPTTADWTPLDVIIPEGNPSGFGSFEPVGPVNISCLDGDIHIGFFYQGADPGPTTRYHIDNVEVTGN
;
A
#
# COMPACT_ATOMS: atom_id res chain seq x y z
N MET A 1 -17.75 103.77 -26.65
CA MET A 1 -18.96 103.23 -27.32
C MET A 1 -18.49 102.20 -28.33
N PRO A 2 -19.02 100.96 -28.43
CA PRO A 2 -19.80 100.06 -27.54
C PRO A 2 -18.88 98.93 -26.97
N ILE A 3 -19.16 98.14 -25.92
CA ILE A 3 -20.29 97.27 -25.50
C ILE A 3 -20.39 95.94 -26.30
N ARG A 4 -20.06 94.80 -25.64
CA ARG A 4 -20.87 93.56 -25.40
C ARG A 4 -20.16 92.20 -25.65
N LYS A 5 -20.17 91.38 -24.57
CA LYS A 5 -20.51 89.92 -24.45
C LYS A 5 -19.68 88.93 -25.32
N LEU A 6 -19.27 87.73 -24.90
CA LEU A 6 -19.77 86.76 -23.92
C LEU A 6 -18.67 85.68 -23.73
N ALA A 7 -18.52 85.20 -22.48
CA ALA A 7 -18.10 83.85 -22.04
C ALA A 7 -17.12 83.01 -22.88
N THR A 8 -15.97 82.65 -22.29
CA THR A 8 -15.69 81.23 -21.96
C THR A 8 -14.74 81.16 -20.75
N LEU A 9 -15.20 80.42 -19.76
CA LEU A 9 -14.56 80.00 -18.52
C LEU A 9 -13.36 79.08 -18.83
N PHE A 10 -12.17 79.39 -18.32
CA PHE A 10 -11.13 78.38 -18.08
C PHE A 10 -10.41 78.69 -16.77
N LEU A 11 -11.05 78.29 -15.68
CA LEU A 11 -10.44 78.18 -14.36
C LEU A 11 -9.56 76.92 -14.38
N GLY A 12 -8.29 77.10 -14.74
CA GLY A 12 -7.27 76.06 -14.62
C GLY A 12 -6.95 75.81 -13.15
N LEU A 13 -7.51 74.72 -12.63
CA LEU A 13 -7.31 74.20 -11.29
C LEU A 13 -5.81 73.92 -11.05
N LEU A 14 -5.18 74.66 -10.14
CA LEU A 14 -3.91 74.26 -9.52
C LEU A 14 -4.22 73.06 -8.60
N VAL A 15 -4.01 71.84 -9.09
CA VAL A 15 -4.02 70.65 -8.23
C VAL A 15 -2.63 70.56 -7.61
N ILE A 16 -2.51 71.05 -6.39
CA ILE A 16 -1.41 70.75 -5.48
C ILE A 16 -1.49 69.24 -5.18
N THR A 17 -0.62 68.46 -5.80
CA THR A 17 -0.41 67.05 -5.47
C THR A 17 0.35 66.98 -4.15
N SER A 18 -0.36 67.05 -3.02
CA SER A 18 0.18 66.55 -1.76
C SER A 18 0.16 65.03 -1.83
N CYS A 19 1.24 64.43 -2.37
CA CYS A 19 1.54 63.05 -2.04
C CYS A 19 1.83 63.04 -0.53
N VAL A 20 0.85 62.58 0.25
CA VAL A 20 1.10 62.10 1.61
C VAL A 20 2.04 60.91 1.43
N GLN A 21 3.32 61.09 1.75
CA GLN A 21 4.25 59.97 1.95
C GLN A 21 3.86 59.33 3.28
N ASP A 22 2.90 58.42 3.24
CA ASP A 22 2.59 57.52 4.35
C ASP A 22 2.40 56.12 3.77
N ASP A 23 3.42 55.66 3.05
CA ASP A 23 3.56 54.29 2.55
C ASP A 23 4.55 53.51 3.45
N GLU A 24 4.49 53.70 4.77
CA GLU A 24 5.06 52.72 5.70
C GLU A 24 4.04 51.58 5.88
N PHE A 25 3.92 50.74 4.86
CA PHE A 25 3.36 49.40 5.06
C PHE A 25 4.35 48.65 5.94
N ASN A 26 4.10 48.64 7.25
CA ASN A 26 4.78 47.72 8.15
C ASN A 26 4.58 46.32 7.57
N THR A 27 5.68 45.65 7.22
CA THR A 27 5.63 44.24 6.87
C THR A 27 4.92 43.51 8.00
N PRO A 28 3.94 42.63 7.71
CA PRO A 28 3.24 41.88 8.74
C PRO A 28 4.27 41.24 9.67
N ASN A 29 4.09 41.40 10.97
CA ASN A 29 5.00 40.77 11.92
C ASN A 29 4.79 39.24 11.85
N ILE A 30 5.72 38.55 11.21
CA ILE A 30 5.74 37.09 11.05
C ILE A 30 6.33 36.37 12.28
N SER A 31 6.67 37.08 13.35
CA SER A 31 7.17 36.45 14.57
C SER A 31 6.06 35.68 15.28
N ILE A 32 6.18 34.35 15.33
CA ILE A 32 5.33 33.50 16.16
C ILE A 32 5.72 33.76 17.61
N THR A 33 4.75 34.10 18.45
CA THR A 33 4.96 34.28 19.89
C THR A 33 4.68 32.97 20.59
N GLU A 34 5.60 32.51 21.44
CA GLU A 34 5.38 31.32 22.27
C GLU A 34 4.13 31.49 23.14
N PRO A 35 3.18 30.54 23.15
CA PRO A 35 1.99 30.64 23.96
C PRO A 35 2.35 30.57 25.45
N VAL A 36 1.62 31.36 26.26
CA VAL A 36 1.69 31.26 27.72
C VAL A 36 0.65 30.23 28.16
N LEU A 37 1.12 29.06 28.61
CA LEU A 37 0.27 27.99 29.11
C LEU A 37 -0.10 28.22 30.58
N ASP A 38 -1.31 27.85 30.97
CA ASP A 38 -1.86 28.00 32.32
C ASP A 38 -1.83 26.70 33.15
N GLY A 39 -1.16 25.66 32.65
CA GLY A 39 -1.00 24.40 33.35
C GLY A 39 0.24 23.62 32.90
N PRO A 40 0.46 22.42 33.48
CA PRO A 40 1.65 21.63 33.23
C PRO A 40 1.63 21.01 31.82
N VAL A 41 2.81 20.79 31.25
CA VAL A 41 2.99 20.05 29.99
C VAL A 41 3.39 18.61 30.29
N ILE A 42 2.73 17.65 29.66
CA ILE A 42 3.02 16.21 29.73
C ILE A 42 3.37 15.68 28.34
N THR A 43 4.01 14.50 28.31
CA THR A 43 4.43 13.85 27.06
C THR A 43 3.29 13.02 26.46
N ILE A 44 3.38 12.71 25.17
CA ILE A 44 2.52 11.71 24.50
C ILE A 44 2.58 10.36 25.23
N ASP A 45 3.75 10.01 25.76
CA ASP A 45 3.97 8.80 26.58
C ASP A 45 3.13 8.77 27.86
N ALA A 46 3.04 9.89 28.57
CA ALA A 46 2.19 9.99 29.74
C ALA A 46 0.71 9.85 29.37
N VAL A 47 0.27 10.45 28.26
CA VAL A 47 -1.10 10.35 27.74
C VAL A 47 -1.45 8.89 27.38
N TYR A 48 -0.55 8.19 26.71
CA TYR A 48 -0.69 6.75 26.47
C TYR A 48 -0.74 5.94 27.78
N GLY A 49 0.01 6.34 28.80
CA GLY A 49 -0.01 5.71 30.13
C GLY A 49 -1.36 5.86 30.85
N PHE A 50 -2.06 6.98 30.65
CA PHE A 50 -3.44 7.15 31.14
C PHE A 50 -4.41 6.20 30.44
N TYR A 51 -4.35 6.12 29.11
CA TYR A 51 -5.14 5.16 28.34
C TYR A 51 -4.84 3.71 28.78
N SER A 52 -3.57 3.36 28.91
CA SER A 52 -3.14 2.00 29.27
C SER A 52 -3.66 1.56 30.64
N GLN A 53 -3.74 2.49 31.61
CA GLN A 53 -4.34 2.21 32.92
C GLN A 53 -5.86 2.02 32.82
N ALA A 54 -6.55 2.87 32.07
CA ALA A 54 -7.99 2.71 31.82
C ALA A 54 -8.31 1.36 31.14
N ALA A 55 -7.50 0.96 30.15
CA ALA A 55 -7.63 -0.31 29.46
C ALA A 55 -7.46 -1.53 30.40
N LEU A 56 -6.57 -1.46 31.39
CA LEU A 56 -6.44 -2.52 32.41
C LEU A 56 -7.69 -2.66 33.28
N ASP A 57 -8.46 -1.59 33.44
CA ASP A 57 -9.74 -1.59 34.15
C ASP A 57 -10.93 -1.96 33.24
N GLY A 58 -10.67 -2.27 31.96
CA GLY A 58 -11.68 -2.64 30.98
C GLY A 58 -12.37 -1.46 30.29
N GLU A 59 -11.86 -0.24 30.48
CA GLU A 59 -12.33 0.96 29.79
C GLU A 59 -11.67 1.09 28.41
N ILE A 60 -12.43 1.53 27.42
CA ILE A 60 -11.92 1.73 26.05
C ILE A 60 -11.14 3.04 25.86
N ALA A 61 -11.27 3.97 26.81
CA ALA A 61 -10.72 5.32 26.72
C ALA A 61 -10.55 5.93 28.11
N HIS A 62 -9.62 6.89 28.21
CA HIS A 62 -9.45 7.75 29.37
C HIS A 62 -9.89 9.17 29.03
N THR A 63 -10.81 9.75 29.81
CA THR A 63 -11.20 11.16 29.71
C THR A 63 -10.44 12.00 30.72
N PHE A 64 -9.83 13.08 30.25
CA PHE A 64 -9.18 14.07 31.09
C PHE A 64 -10.22 15.07 31.60
N GLU A 65 -10.52 15.03 32.89
CA GLU A 65 -11.50 15.91 33.53
C GLU A 65 -10.85 16.77 34.62
N GLU A 66 -11.32 18.00 34.76
CA GLU A 66 -10.90 18.95 35.79
C GLU A 66 -9.37 19.18 35.81
N THR A 67 -8.76 19.19 34.62
CA THR A 67 -7.30 19.35 34.46
C THR A 67 -6.95 20.65 33.76
N SER A 68 -5.73 21.14 33.96
CA SER A 68 -5.16 22.21 33.13
C SER A 68 -3.95 21.72 32.32
N SER A 69 -3.73 20.40 32.26
CA SER A 69 -2.59 19.83 31.57
C SER A 69 -2.68 20.01 30.05
N TYR A 70 -1.52 20.18 29.44
CA TYR A 70 -1.31 20.18 28.00
C TYR A 70 -0.43 18.99 27.63
N MET A 71 -0.65 18.41 26.46
CA MET A 71 0.32 17.53 25.81
C MET A 71 1.14 18.33 24.80
N GLU A 72 2.43 18.01 24.64
CA GLU A 72 3.23 18.52 23.51
C GLU A 72 3.59 17.42 22.50
N GLY A 73 3.72 17.82 21.23
CA GLY A 73 4.17 16.96 20.13
C GLY A 73 4.55 17.77 18.90
N TYR A 74 5.27 17.14 17.97
CA TYR A 74 5.65 17.72 16.68
C TYR A 74 4.73 17.21 15.58
N VAL A 75 4.23 18.12 14.77
CA VAL A 75 3.35 17.83 13.63
C VAL A 75 4.11 17.07 12.54
N ILE A 76 3.58 15.93 12.12
CA ILE A 76 4.16 15.09 11.06
C ILE A 76 3.24 14.88 9.86
N SER A 77 1.94 15.18 9.99
CA SER A 77 0.99 15.16 8.89
C SER A 77 0.76 16.55 8.29
N SER A 78 0.29 16.58 7.06
CA SER A 78 -0.14 17.78 6.34
C SER A 78 -1.33 17.43 5.45
N ASP A 79 -2.41 18.19 5.58
CA ASP A 79 -3.59 18.09 4.72
C ASP A 79 -3.47 18.93 3.43
N GLU A 80 -2.28 19.48 3.13
CA GLU A 80 -2.05 20.34 1.95
C GLU A 80 -2.33 19.60 0.63
N ALA A 81 -1.86 18.35 0.51
CA ALA A 81 -2.09 17.53 -0.68
C ALA A 81 -3.39 16.71 -0.59
N GLY A 82 -4.17 16.85 0.49
CA GLY A 82 -5.45 16.18 0.68
C GLY A 82 -5.38 14.68 1.03
N ASN A 83 -4.22 14.15 1.41
CA ASN A 83 -4.10 12.75 1.84
C ASN A 83 -4.46 12.53 3.32
N PHE A 84 -4.42 13.61 4.11
CA PHE A 84 -4.92 13.66 5.48
C PHE A 84 -6.11 14.62 5.53
N PHE A 85 -7.12 14.34 6.36
CA PHE A 85 -8.35 15.13 6.42
C PHE A 85 -8.92 15.14 7.84
N GLU A 86 -9.18 16.34 8.38
CA GLU A 86 -9.77 16.53 9.73
C GLU A 86 -9.00 15.81 10.87
N GLU A 87 -7.67 15.77 10.73
CA GLU A 87 -6.77 15.19 11.72
C GLU A 87 -5.37 15.81 11.66
N ILE A 88 -4.68 15.81 12.81
CA ILE A 88 -3.24 16.08 12.90
C ILE A 88 -2.56 14.90 13.57
N ILE A 89 -1.49 14.39 12.95
CA ILE A 89 -0.65 13.36 13.54
C ILE A 89 0.56 14.04 14.18
N LEU A 90 0.80 13.69 15.44
CA LEU A 90 1.90 14.21 16.25
C LEU A 90 2.85 13.07 16.64
N GLN A 91 4.14 13.39 16.77
CA GLN A 91 5.13 12.51 17.42
C GLN A 91 5.92 13.24 18.51
N ASP A 92 6.48 12.48 19.45
CA ASP A 92 7.10 13.01 20.67
C ASP A 92 8.43 13.74 20.43
N LYS A 93 9.16 13.41 19.36
CA LYS A 93 10.48 13.97 19.05
C LYS A 93 10.66 14.21 17.56
N LEU A 94 11.46 15.20 17.18
CA LEU A 94 11.82 15.45 15.78
C LEU A 94 12.65 14.33 15.14
N GLU A 95 13.42 13.59 15.96
CA GLU A 95 14.32 12.52 15.55
C GLU A 95 14.24 11.37 16.56
N ASN A 96 14.31 10.12 16.08
CA ASN A 96 14.16 8.90 16.89
C ASN A 96 12.90 8.94 17.79
N PRO A 97 11.71 9.20 17.21
CA PRO A 97 10.48 9.25 17.98
C PRO A 97 10.18 7.89 18.61
N THR A 98 9.54 7.93 19.76
CA THR A 98 9.13 6.71 20.49
C THR A 98 7.63 6.53 20.59
N ARG A 99 6.85 7.59 20.30
CA ARG A 99 5.40 7.53 20.34
C ARG A 99 4.78 8.60 19.46
N GLY A 100 3.70 8.23 18.78
CA GLY A 100 2.85 9.15 18.07
C GLY A 100 1.40 9.09 18.55
N ILE A 101 0.63 10.10 18.17
CA ILE A 101 -0.79 10.20 18.47
C ILE A 101 -1.51 10.95 17.36
N LYS A 102 -2.69 10.45 16.99
CA LYS A 102 -3.65 11.16 16.14
C LYS A 102 -4.47 12.12 17.00
N VAL A 103 -4.63 13.36 16.56
CA VAL A 103 -5.58 14.32 17.13
C VAL A 103 -6.70 14.49 16.11
N ALA A 104 -7.88 13.95 16.40
CA ALA A 104 -9.06 14.05 15.54
C ALA A 104 -9.70 15.43 15.70
N ILE A 105 -9.85 16.21 14.63
CA ILE A 105 -10.35 17.58 14.69
C ILE A 105 -11.09 17.96 13.40
N ASP A 106 -12.35 18.37 13.52
CA ASP A 106 -13.25 18.78 12.43
C ASP A 106 -12.84 20.16 11.88
N GLN A 107 -11.65 20.22 11.29
CA GLN A 107 -11.07 21.39 10.64
C GLN A 107 -10.24 21.03 9.43
N ASN A 108 -10.36 21.87 8.41
CA ASN A 108 -9.52 21.87 7.21
C ASN A 108 -9.56 23.28 6.57
N PRO A 109 -8.45 23.83 6.07
CA PRO A 109 -7.09 23.29 6.07
C PRO A 109 -6.27 23.61 7.33
N LEU A 110 -5.58 22.60 7.87
CA LEU A 110 -4.74 22.69 9.07
C LEU A 110 -3.28 23.07 8.74
N PHE A 111 -2.75 22.67 7.58
CA PHE A 111 -1.36 22.95 7.16
C PHE A 111 -1.01 24.44 7.17
N THR A 112 -2.01 25.31 6.98
CA THR A 112 -1.85 26.77 6.99
C THR A 112 -1.42 27.33 8.35
N ARG A 113 -1.70 26.59 9.44
CA ARG A 113 -1.40 26.98 10.82
C ARG A 113 -0.38 26.06 11.47
N TYR A 114 -0.41 24.76 11.16
CA TYR A 114 0.41 23.73 11.77
C TYR A 114 1.28 23.07 10.71
N ASP A 115 2.42 23.70 10.45
CA ASP A 115 3.43 23.25 9.48
C ASP A 115 4.21 22.02 9.99
N LEU A 116 4.74 21.21 9.08
CA LEU A 116 5.55 20.05 9.44
C LEU A 116 6.72 20.42 10.37
N GLY A 117 6.95 19.58 11.37
CA GLY A 117 7.98 19.77 12.40
C GLY A 117 7.68 20.88 13.41
N ARG A 118 6.51 21.53 13.34
CA ARG A 118 6.03 22.51 14.32
C ARG A 118 5.70 21.79 15.62
N LYS A 119 6.22 22.30 16.75
CA LYS A 119 5.71 21.90 18.06
C LYS A 119 4.33 22.53 18.28
N ILE A 120 3.38 21.74 18.77
CA ILE A 120 2.09 22.24 19.24
C ILE A 120 1.80 21.71 20.64
N TYR A 121 0.98 22.46 21.36
CA TYR A 121 0.40 22.05 22.63
C TYR A 121 -1.08 21.76 22.44
N VAL A 122 -1.54 20.65 23.01
CA VAL A 122 -2.94 20.22 23.00
C VAL A 122 -3.46 20.27 24.43
N LYS A 123 -4.42 21.16 24.71
CA LYS A 123 -5.09 21.23 26.01
C LYS A 123 -5.93 19.98 26.21
N LEU A 124 -5.73 19.28 27.31
CA LEU A 124 -6.31 17.96 27.52
C LEU A 124 -7.70 17.99 28.17
N ASP A 125 -8.04 19.06 28.89
CA ASP A 125 -9.31 19.14 29.62
C ASP A 125 -10.52 18.95 28.70
N GLY A 126 -11.37 17.98 29.03
CA GLY A 126 -12.54 17.60 28.25
C GLY A 126 -12.25 16.67 27.06
N LEU A 127 -10.99 16.35 26.77
CA LEU A 127 -10.62 15.39 25.73
C LEU A 127 -10.50 13.98 26.29
N SER A 128 -10.60 13.00 25.40
CA SER A 128 -10.41 11.60 25.70
C SER A 128 -9.35 10.98 24.80
N VAL A 129 -8.52 10.11 25.38
CA VAL A 129 -7.54 9.29 24.66
C VAL A 129 -8.00 7.83 24.64
N GLY A 130 -7.97 7.22 23.48
CA GLY A 130 -8.31 5.81 23.26
C GLY A 130 -7.59 5.24 22.04
N LEU A 131 -7.94 4.01 21.67
CA LEU A 131 -7.61 3.49 20.35
C LEU A 131 -8.82 3.66 19.44
N ASP A 132 -8.62 4.36 18.34
CA ASP A 132 -9.57 4.43 17.23
C ASP A 132 -8.99 3.63 16.07
N ASN A 133 -9.70 2.61 15.59
CA ASN A 133 -9.21 1.62 14.61
C ASN A 133 -7.79 1.08 14.94
N GLY A 134 -7.53 0.85 16.23
CA GLY A 134 -6.25 0.33 16.71
C GLY A 134 -5.10 1.33 16.76
N VAL A 135 -5.30 2.62 16.44
CA VAL A 135 -4.29 3.68 16.55
C VAL A 135 -4.61 4.66 17.69
N LEU A 136 -3.57 5.07 18.43
CA LEU A 136 -3.71 5.97 19.57
C LEU A 136 -4.26 7.32 19.10
N THR A 137 -5.41 7.69 19.64
CA THR A 137 -6.18 8.84 19.17
C THR A 137 -6.70 9.67 20.33
N LEU A 138 -6.62 10.99 20.18
CA LEU A 138 -7.15 11.99 21.07
C LEU A 138 -8.30 12.74 20.38
N GLY A 139 -9.42 12.89 21.07
CA GLY A 139 -10.61 13.57 20.54
C GLY A 139 -11.67 13.77 21.62
N ILE A 140 -12.94 13.83 21.22
CA ILE A 140 -14.09 13.93 22.12
C ILE A 140 -14.72 12.55 22.27
N ARG A 141 -14.95 12.09 23.49
CA ARG A 141 -15.64 10.81 23.70
C ARG A 141 -17.13 10.93 23.43
N GLU A 142 -17.64 10.10 22.51
CA GLU A 142 -19.07 9.87 22.30
C GLU A 142 -19.38 8.38 22.41
N GLY A 143 -19.87 7.97 23.58
CA GLY A 143 -20.12 6.55 23.88
C GLY A 143 -18.82 5.74 23.79
N ASP A 144 -18.75 4.87 22.79
CA ASP A 144 -17.63 3.98 22.55
C ASP A 144 -16.61 4.50 21.52
N PHE A 145 -16.82 5.72 21.00
CA PHE A 145 -16.00 6.31 19.95
C PHE A 145 -15.22 7.52 20.45
N ILE A 146 -14.09 7.77 19.79
CA ILE A 146 -13.32 9.02 19.90
C ILE A 146 -13.64 9.84 18.66
N GLU A 147 -14.57 10.77 18.80
CA GLU A 147 -15.01 11.68 17.75
C GLU A 147 -14.06 12.87 17.60
N GLN A 148 -14.20 13.58 16.48
CA GLN A 148 -13.42 14.77 16.19
C GLN A 148 -13.74 15.91 17.17
N ILE A 149 -12.69 16.68 17.51
CA ILE A 149 -12.83 17.97 18.20
C ILE A 149 -13.55 18.93 17.25
N PRO A 150 -14.69 19.53 17.64
CA PRO A 150 -15.40 20.48 16.80
C PRO A 150 -14.51 21.65 16.40
N GLY A 151 -14.51 22.01 15.12
CA GLY A 151 -13.58 23.01 14.64
C GLY A 151 -13.61 24.39 15.33
N PRO A 152 -14.76 24.92 15.78
CA PRO A 152 -14.77 26.16 16.55
C PRO A 152 -13.91 26.13 17.83
N LEU A 153 -13.56 24.95 18.35
CA LEU A 153 -12.72 24.77 19.53
C LEU A 153 -11.21 24.67 19.20
N GLU A 154 -10.83 24.69 17.92
CA GLU A 154 -9.43 24.52 17.49
C GLU A 154 -8.48 25.48 18.23
N GLY A 155 -8.82 26.77 18.32
CA GLY A 155 -7.99 27.76 18.99
C GLY A 155 -7.97 27.67 20.52
N ASP A 156 -8.96 27.01 21.12
CA ASP A 156 -9.05 26.79 22.57
C ASP A 156 -8.31 25.50 22.99
N VAL A 157 -8.19 24.55 22.07
CA VAL A 157 -7.57 23.23 22.28
C VAL A 157 -6.13 23.19 21.79
N LEU A 158 -5.83 23.78 20.64
CA LEU A 158 -4.51 23.75 20.00
C LEU A 158 -3.80 25.09 20.13
N ALA A 159 -2.60 25.06 20.72
CA ALA A 159 -1.72 26.21 20.79
C ALA A 159 -0.42 25.93 20.02
N ARG A 160 -0.12 26.77 19.03
CA ARG A 160 1.09 26.65 18.20
C ARG A 160 2.31 27.21 18.95
N SER A 161 3.38 26.42 19.07
CA SER A 161 4.67 26.88 19.60
C SER A 161 5.44 27.70 18.55
N SER A 162 6.30 28.62 19.01
CA SER A 162 7.29 29.27 18.15
C SER A 162 8.39 28.29 17.71
N GLU A 163 8.54 27.16 18.40
CA GLU A 163 9.49 26.11 18.08
C GLU A 163 9.08 25.30 16.84
N GLN A 164 10.05 25.12 15.93
CA GLN A 164 9.97 24.23 14.79
C GLN A 164 11.33 23.59 14.57
N GLY A 165 11.35 22.33 14.16
CA GLY A 165 12.55 21.68 13.72
C GLY A 165 12.35 20.87 12.45
N MET A 166 13.46 20.36 11.95
CA MET A 166 13.46 19.44 10.82
C MET A 166 13.10 18.04 11.32
N LEU A 167 12.12 17.41 10.70
CA LEU A 167 11.77 16.02 10.97
C LEU A 167 12.83 15.09 10.39
N VAL A 168 13.28 14.14 11.21
CA VAL A 168 14.13 13.02 10.80
C VAL A 168 13.30 11.74 10.94
N PRO A 169 12.87 11.11 9.83
CA PRO A 169 12.04 9.92 9.88
C PRO A 169 12.78 8.74 10.51
N LEU A 170 12.04 7.85 11.16
CA LEU A 170 12.56 6.61 11.72
C LEU A 170 12.76 5.58 10.58
N PRO A 171 13.98 5.09 10.30
CA PRO A 171 14.18 4.02 9.34
C PRO A 171 13.46 2.75 9.80
N LEU A 172 12.69 2.13 8.90
CA LEU A 172 11.88 0.95 9.22
C LEU A 172 11.72 0.05 7.99
N GLY A 173 11.88 -1.26 8.16
CA GLY A 173 11.52 -2.27 7.14
C GLY A 173 10.05 -2.66 7.20
N LEU A 174 9.49 -3.20 6.12
CA LEU A 174 8.08 -3.64 6.08
C LEU A 174 7.81 -4.81 7.04
N ASN A 175 8.82 -5.61 7.35
CA ASN A 175 8.74 -6.70 8.33
C ASN A 175 8.84 -6.22 9.79
N GLU A 176 9.10 -4.94 10.04
CA GLU A 176 9.24 -4.35 11.37
C GLU A 176 8.02 -3.52 11.81
N LEU A 177 6.97 -3.48 10.97
CA LEU A 177 5.72 -2.80 11.29
C LEU A 177 5.08 -3.44 12.54
N SER A 178 4.60 -2.59 13.45
CA SER A 178 3.92 -3.04 14.68
C SER A 178 3.07 -1.90 15.26
N ASP A 179 2.13 -2.24 16.16
CA ASP A 179 1.26 -1.26 16.81
C ASP A 179 2.04 -0.15 17.51
N SER A 180 3.21 -0.49 18.07
CA SER A 180 4.11 0.46 18.73
C SER A 180 4.73 1.51 17.80
N LYS A 181 4.64 1.30 16.48
CA LYS A 181 5.17 2.19 15.44
C LYS A 181 4.09 3.03 14.76
N THR A 182 2.83 2.83 15.11
CA THR A 182 1.73 3.64 14.55
C THR A 182 1.86 5.11 14.97
N ASN A 183 1.35 6.01 14.13
CA ASN A 183 1.46 7.46 14.24
C ASN A 183 2.91 8.00 14.25
N LEU A 184 3.89 7.23 13.75
CA LEU A 184 5.27 7.70 13.61
C LEU A 184 5.60 8.10 12.18
N TYR A 185 6.43 9.13 12.04
CA TYR A 185 7.07 9.47 10.76
C TYR A 185 8.22 8.51 10.49
N ILE A 186 8.09 7.72 9.44
CA ILE A 186 9.00 6.63 9.09
C ILE A 186 9.62 6.85 7.71
N GLU A 187 10.75 6.21 7.47
CA GLU A 187 11.38 6.11 6.16
C GLU A 187 11.54 4.65 5.79
N LEU A 188 10.85 4.25 4.74
CA LEU A 188 10.97 2.94 4.12
C LEU A 188 12.06 3.02 3.07
N GLN A 189 12.99 2.07 3.09
CA GLN A 189 14.08 1.99 2.13
C GLN A 189 13.95 0.72 1.29
N ASP A 190 14.46 0.81 0.05
CA ASP A 190 14.52 -0.30 -0.89
C ASP A 190 13.16 -0.96 -1.15
N VAL A 191 12.12 -0.13 -1.26
CA VAL A 191 10.75 -0.57 -1.58
C VAL A 191 10.37 -0.21 -3.02
N GLN A 192 9.44 -0.97 -3.57
CA GLN A 192 8.84 -0.72 -4.89
C GLN A 192 7.34 -1.06 -4.87
N PHE A 193 6.57 -0.56 -5.83
CA PHE A 193 5.23 -1.09 -6.10
C PHE A 193 5.34 -2.39 -6.90
N GLN A 194 4.43 -3.33 -6.68
CA GLN A 194 4.45 -4.62 -7.37
C GLN A 194 4.37 -4.48 -8.89
N ARG A 195 5.06 -5.37 -9.61
CA ARG A 195 5.08 -5.37 -11.08
C ARG A 195 3.70 -5.46 -11.73
N SER A 196 2.77 -6.21 -11.12
CA SER A 196 1.37 -6.34 -11.57
C SER A 196 0.61 -5.01 -11.56
N GLN A 197 1.13 -4.00 -10.84
CA GLN A 197 0.53 -2.68 -10.73
C GLN A 197 1.21 -1.63 -11.62
N VAL A 198 2.48 -1.83 -11.99
CA VAL A 198 3.31 -0.80 -12.65
C VAL A 198 3.90 -1.19 -14.00
N LEU A 199 4.03 -2.49 -14.30
CA LEU A 199 4.59 -3.03 -15.55
C LEU A 199 3.51 -3.62 -16.49
N ILE A 200 2.27 -3.14 -16.36
CA ILE A 200 1.13 -3.53 -17.21
C ILE A 200 0.86 -2.45 -18.27
N ASP A 201 0.07 -2.78 -19.30
CA ASP A 201 -0.27 -1.85 -20.39
C ASP A 201 -0.86 -0.51 -19.91
N ASN A 202 -1.64 -0.55 -18.82
CA ASN A 202 -2.20 0.62 -18.15
C ASN A 202 -1.82 0.60 -16.65
N PRO A 203 -0.67 1.17 -16.28
CA PRO A 203 -0.23 1.22 -14.88
C PRO A 203 -1.26 1.87 -13.98
N LEU A 204 -1.45 1.31 -12.78
CA LEU A 204 -2.40 1.83 -11.81
C LEU A 204 -2.00 3.24 -11.34
N THR A 205 -3.00 4.00 -10.93
CA THR A 205 -2.83 5.29 -10.26
C THR A 205 -2.77 5.15 -8.75
N PHE A 206 -2.43 6.23 -8.03
CA PHE A 206 -2.43 6.24 -6.57
C PHE A 206 -3.81 5.91 -5.96
N ALA A 207 -4.89 6.53 -6.46
CA ALA A 207 -6.26 6.37 -5.95
C ALA A 207 -7.35 6.87 -6.93
N ALA A 208 -7.21 6.59 -8.23
CA ALA A 208 -8.21 6.96 -9.25
C ALA A 208 -8.70 5.77 -10.10
N GLU A 209 -8.56 4.55 -9.60
CA GLU A 209 -9.09 3.36 -10.24
C GLU A 209 -10.61 3.22 -10.01
N PRO A 210 -11.36 2.52 -10.89
CA PRO A 210 -12.82 2.46 -10.81
C PRO A 210 -13.39 1.86 -9.51
N LEU A 211 -12.58 1.08 -8.78
CA LEU A 211 -12.96 0.40 -7.54
C LEU A 211 -12.41 1.09 -6.28
N ASP A 212 -11.67 2.20 -6.41
CA ASP A 212 -11.18 2.94 -5.25
C ASP A 212 -12.37 3.65 -4.57
N GLU A 213 -12.63 3.31 -3.30
CA GLU A 213 -13.71 3.86 -2.48
C GLU A 213 -13.13 4.49 -1.22
N PHE A 214 -13.28 5.81 -1.06
CA PHE A 214 -12.65 6.64 -0.03
C PHE A 214 -11.12 6.73 -0.15
N ASP A 215 -10.45 5.59 -0.27
CA ASP A 215 -9.02 5.43 -0.47
C ASP A 215 -8.73 4.47 -1.64
N GLY A 216 -7.60 4.68 -2.31
CA GLY A 216 -6.97 3.70 -3.19
C GLY A 216 -5.86 2.97 -2.44
N GLU A 217 -5.97 1.64 -2.42
CA GLU A 217 -5.02 0.75 -1.76
C GLU A 217 -4.15 0.04 -2.80
N ARG A 218 -2.83 0.05 -2.59
CA ARG A 218 -1.80 -0.50 -3.47
C ARG A 218 -0.84 -1.35 -2.64
N VAL A 219 -0.10 -2.25 -3.28
CA VAL A 219 0.86 -3.10 -2.57
C VAL A 219 2.28 -2.59 -2.79
N LEU A 220 2.95 -2.29 -1.68
CA LEU A 220 4.40 -2.11 -1.64
C LEU A 220 5.06 -3.45 -1.34
N GLU A 221 6.24 -3.66 -1.89
CA GLU A 221 7.12 -4.78 -1.57
C GLU A 221 8.52 -4.29 -1.18
N ASP A 222 9.11 -4.96 -0.19
CA ASP A 222 10.48 -4.75 0.29
C ASP A 222 11.44 -5.63 -0.51
N CYS A 223 12.40 -5.02 -1.19
CA CYS A 223 13.33 -5.75 -2.03
C CYS A 223 14.38 -6.57 -1.30
N ALA A 224 14.56 -6.35 0.00
CA ALA A 224 15.51 -7.11 0.79
C ALA A 224 14.96 -8.50 1.16
N ASN A 225 13.63 -8.65 1.26
CA ASN A 225 13.02 -9.85 1.84
C ASN A 225 11.65 -10.25 1.24
N GLY A 226 11.09 -9.48 0.32
CA GLY A 226 9.80 -9.74 -0.33
C GLY A 226 8.57 -9.48 0.54
N THR A 227 8.72 -8.94 1.77
CA THR A 227 7.58 -8.57 2.62
C THR A 227 6.76 -7.50 1.93
N THR A 228 5.43 -7.62 2.03
CA THR A 228 4.49 -6.66 1.45
C THR A 228 3.74 -5.87 2.51
N ALA A 229 3.26 -4.69 2.14
CA ALA A 229 2.40 -3.87 2.99
C ALA A 229 1.44 -3.04 2.13
N VAL A 230 0.32 -2.63 2.73
CA VAL A 230 -0.66 -1.76 2.06
C VAL A 230 -0.16 -0.32 2.08
N PHE A 231 -0.11 0.28 0.91
CA PHE A 231 0.06 1.70 0.71
C PHE A 231 -1.29 2.32 0.36
N SER A 232 -1.71 3.32 1.12
CA SER A 232 -3.06 3.89 1.05
C SER A 232 -2.99 5.37 0.69
N THR A 233 -3.82 5.78 -0.26
CA THR A 233 -3.96 7.19 -0.68
C THR A 233 -5.42 7.56 -0.76
N SER A 234 -5.79 8.71 -0.18
CA SER A 234 -7.15 9.23 -0.26
C SER A 234 -7.56 9.53 -1.69
N THR A 235 -8.81 9.19 -2.02
CA THR A 235 -9.48 9.63 -3.26
C THR A 235 -9.72 11.15 -3.30
N PHE A 236 -9.40 11.89 -2.23
CA PHE A 236 -9.40 13.36 -2.21
C PHE A 236 -8.01 13.97 -2.44
N ALA A 237 -6.94 13.16 -2.44
CA ALA A 237 -5.59 13.65 -2.64
C ALA A 237 -5.40 14.26 -4.04
N ASP A 238 -4.63 15.34 -4.13
CA ASP A 238 -4.37 16.05 -5.39
C ASP A 238 -3.53 15.22 -6.38
N PHE A 239 -2.80 14.22 -5.87
CA PHE A 239 -1.95 13.30 -6.61
C PHE A 239 -2.60 11.94 -6.89
N LYS A 240 -3.87 11.73 -6.52
CA LYS A 240 -4.57 10.44 -6.68
C LYS A 240 -4.53 9.88 -8.09
N GLY A 241 -4.54 10.75 -9.10
CA GLY A 241 -4.57 10.39 -10.52
C GLY A 241 -3.19 10.23 -11.16
N LEU A 242 -2.10 10.43 -10.40
CA LEU A 242 -0.76 10.15 -10.90
C LEU A 242 -0.58 8.64 -11.01
N GLN A 243 0.17 8.19 -12.02
CA GLN A 243 0.59 6.79 -12.10
C GLN A 243 1.57 6.48 -10.98
N LEU A 244 1.51 5.25 -10.47
CA LEU A 244 2.48 4.76 -9.51
C LEU A 244 3.89 4.78 -10.12
N PRO A 245 4.92 5.18 -9.34
CA PRO A 245 6.29 5.13 -9.81
C PRO A 245 6.73 3.69 -10.06
N VAL A 246 7.26 3.45 -11.27
CA VAL A 246 7.69 2.12 -11.73
C VAL A 246 8.96 1.66 -11.03
N ASN A 247 9.81 2.57 -10.61
CA ASN A 247 11.14 2.23 -10.09
C ASN A 247 11.09 1.82 -8.62
N ARG A 248 12.26 1.49 -8.07
CA ARG A 248 12.49 1.23 -6.65
C ARG A 248 13.10 2.46 -5.97
N GLY A 249 12.92 2.58 -4.66
CA GLY A 249 13.68 3.54 -3.88
C GLY A 249 13.22 3.65 -2.44
N SER A 250 13.07 4.89 -1.97
CA SER A 250 12.69 5.20 -0.60
C SER A 250 11.48 6.10 -0.53
N MET A 251 10.76 6.07 0.59
CA MET A 251 9.68 7.00 0.85
C MET A 251 9.55 7.38 2.31
N LYS A 252 9.10 8.61 2.56
CA LYS A 252 8.79 9.09 3.90
C LYS A 252 7.29 9.04 4.13
N ALA A 253 6.86 8.34 5.17
CA ALA A 253 5.46 8.05 5.38
C ALA A 253 5.09 8.15 6.85
N ILE A 254 3.79 8.03 7.13
CA ILE A 254 3.21 7.85 8.45
C ILE A 254 2.59 6.47 8.48
N LEU A 255 2.93 5.68 9.50
CA LEU A 255 2.33 4.37 9.72
C LEU A 255 0.99 4.50 10.45
N THR A 256 -0.06 3.91 9.90
CA THR A 256 -1.40 3.83 10.52
C THR A 256 -1.98 2.44 10.31
N LYS A 257 -3.27 2.27 10.57
CA LYS A 257 -4.04 1.07 10.24
C LYS A 257 -5.25 1.41 9.37
N ASN A 258 -5.78 0.40 8.69
CA ASN A 258 -7.04 0.49 7.98
C ASN A 258 -8.22 0.76 8.93
N PHE A 259 -9.41 0.94 8.35
CA PHE A 259 -10.64 1.19 9.11
C PHE A 259 -10.99 0.06 10.10
N PHE A 260 -10.59 -1.19 9.84
CA PHE A 260 -10.89 -2.31 10.74
C PHE A 260 -9.86 -2.48 11.87
N GLY A 261 -8.72 -1.78 11.80
CA GLY A 261 -7.64 -1.84 12.78
C GLY A 261 -6.86 -3.15 12.79
N ASP A 262 -6.97 -3.96 11.74
CA ASP A 262 -6.34 -5.28 11.60
C ASP A 262 -5.16 -5.30 10.61
N THR A 263 -5.06 -4.29 9.74
CA THR A 263 -4.01 -4.19 8.71
C THR A 263 -3.28 -2.86 8.80
N PHE A 264 -1.95 -2.86 8.65
CA PHE A 264 -1.16 -1.65 8.61
C PHE A 264 -1.26 -0.95 7.24
N ASN A 265 -1.49 0.36 7.27
CA ASN A 265 -1.48 1.21 6.08
C ASN A 265 -0.31 2.20 6.17
N ILE A 266 0.38 2.37 5.04
CA ILE A 266 1.44 3.35 4.85
C ILE A 266 0.84 4.54 4.10
N VAL A 267 0.91 5.74 4.68
CA VAL A 267 0.29 6.96 4.13
C VAL A 267 1.34 8.07 4.03
N VAL A 268 1.42 8.75 2.89
CA VAL A 268 2.37 9.87 2.66
C VAL A 268 1.68 11.22 2.80
N ASN A 269 2.42 12.29 3.10
CA ASN A 269 1.84 13.64 3.03
C ASN A 269 1.56 14.05 1.59
N SER A 270 2.46 13.71 0.67
CA SER A 270 2.36 14.05 -0.75
C SER A 270 3.09 13.04 -1.62
N ALA A 271 2.84 13.06 -2.93
CA ALA A 271 3.64 12.30 -3.89
C ALA A 271 5.14 12.65 -3.86
N SER A 272 5.52 13.84 -3.40
CA SER A 272 6.94 14.26 -3.32
C SER A 272 7.73 13.56 -2.22
N ASP A 273 7.04 12.89 -1.28
CA ASP A 273 7.68 12.06 -0.26
C ASP A 273 8.15 10.70 -0.80
N ILE A 274 7.88 10.40 -2.07
CA ILE A 274 8.25 9.16 -2.75
C ILE A 274 9.40 9.43 -3.71
N VAL A 275 10.55 8.80 -3.45
CA VAL A 275 11.78 8.94 -4.24
C VAL A 275 12.20 7.57 -4.74
N PHE A 276 11.59 7.16 -5.86
CA PHE A 276 11.88 5.89 -6.54
C PHE A 276 12.74 6.16 -7.77
N ASP A 277 14.02 6.43 -7.55
CA ASP A 277 15.00 6.83 -8.57
C ASP A 277 15.96 5.71 -8.98
N ASN A 278 15.80 4.50 -8.41
CA ASN A 278 16.56 3.32 -8.76
C ASN A 278 15.80 2.47 -9.80
N ASP A 279 16.28 2.46 -11.03
CA ASP A 279 15.70 1.71 -12.16
C ASP A 279 15.88 0.19 -12.06
N THR A 280 16.76 -0.27 -11.17
CA THR A 280 16.96 -1.69 -10.91
C THR A 280 15.93 -2.14 -9.89
N ARG A 281 14.77 -2.58 -10.37
CA ARG A 281 13.74 -3.26 -9.57
C ARG A 281 14.25 -4.59 -9.03
N CYS A 282 13.60 -5.12 -8.01
CA CYS A 282 13.88 -6.43 -7.41
C CYS A 282 12.85 -7.50 -7.79
N ASP A 283 12.18 -7.32 -8.94
CA ASP A 283 11.26 -8.32 -9.45
C ASP A 283 12.01 -9.65 -9.67
N PRO A 284 11.32 -10.80 -9.55
CA PRO A 284 11.91 -12.08 -9.94
C PRO A 284 12.40 -12.05 -11.40
N ASP A 285 13.49 -12.75 -11.68
CA ASP A 285 14.04 -12.89 -13.03
C ASP A 285 13.25 -13.97 -13.78
N PHE A 286 12.27 -13.57 -14.57
CA PHE A 286 11.43 -14.46 -15.37
C PHE A 286 12.07 -14.79 -16.72
N LEU A 287 11.68 -15.93 -17.29
CA LEU A 287 12.05 -16.28 -18.65
C LEU A 287 11.54 -15.20 -19.62
N PHE A 288 12.46 -14.51 -20.28
CA PHE A 288 12.16 -13.53 -21.30
C PHE A 288 12.80 -13.94 -22.63
N CYS A 289 11.96 -14.41 -23.56
CA CYS A 289 12.41 -14.75 -24.90
C CYS A 289 12.32 -13.53 -25.83
N GLU A 290 13.46 -13.06 -26.33
CA GLU A 290 13.54 -11.92 -27.25
C GLU A 290 13.04 -12.25 -28.67
N THR A 291 12.94 -13.53 -29.00
CA THR A 291 12.51 -14.02 -30.31
C THR A 291 10.99 -13.94 -30.45
N PRO A 292 10.45 -13.49 -31.60
CA PRO A 292 9.01 -13.53 -31.85
C PRO A 292 8.46 -14.96 -31.75
N SER A 293 7.31 -15.12 -31.09
CA SER A 293 6.57 -16.38 -30.96
C SER A 293 5.19 -16.31 -31.61
N GLY A 294 4.50 -17.46 -31.63
CA GLY A 294 3.10 -17.58 -31.99
C GLY A 294 2.85 -17.90 -33.47
N GLY A 295 1.57 -18.08 -33.79
CA GLY A 295 1.09 -18.48 -35.13
C GLY A 295 1.21 -19.97 -35.45
N GLY A 296 1.73 -20.76 -34.50
CA GLY A 296 1.88 -22.20 -34.60
C GLY A 296 0.59 -22.99 -34.32
N THR A 297 0.70 -24.32 -34.31
CA THR A 297 -0.37 -25.24 -33.92
C THR A 297 0.02 -26.00 -32.65
N VAL A 298 -0.97 -26.44 -31.88
CA VAL A 298 -0.76 -27.33 -30.73
C VAL A 298 -0.01 -28.58 -31.20
N PHE A 299 1.14 -28.87 -30.59
CA PHE A 299 1.90 -30.10 -30.82
C PHE A 299 2.04 -30.95 -29.56
N TRP A 300 1.72 -30.38 -28.39
CA TRP A 300 1.62 -31.07 -27.11
C TRP A 300 0.46 -30.46 -26.31
N GLU A 301 -0.37 -31.31 -25.71
CA GLU A 301 -1.52 -30.89 -24.89
C GLU A 301 -1.82 -31.92 -23.78
N GLU A 302 -2.42 -31.44 -22.70
CA GLU A 302 -3.06 -32.24 -21.65
C GLU A 302 -4.33 -31.54 -21.14
N ASP A 303 -5.47 -32.22 -21.26
CA ASP A 303 -6.81 -31.78 -20.81
C ASP A 303 -7.33 -32.59 -19.60
N PHE A 304 -6.52 -33.53 -19.10
CA PHE A 304 -6.84 -34.46 -18.02
C PHE A 304 -8.06 -35.37 -18.27
N GLU A 305 -8.58 -35.41 -19.50
CA GLU A 305 -9.74 -36.23 -19.84
C GLU A 305 -9.36 -37.69 -20.03
N GLY A 306 -9.86 -38.57 -19.16
CA GLY A 306 -9.46 -39.97 -19.15
C GLY A 306 -8.04 -40.22 -18.63
N PHE A 307 -7.46 -39.24 -17.93
CA PHE A 307 -6.11 -39.26 -17.39
C PHE A 307 -5.84 -40.48 -16.48
N GLY A 308 -4.82 -41.27 -16.82
CA GLY A 308 -4.46 -42.50 -16.10
C GLY A 308 -3.84 -42.29 -14.71
N GLY A 309 -3.55 -41.03 -14.37
CA GLY A 309 -2.88 -40.60 -13.13
C GLY A 309 -1.44 -40.18 -13.37
N TYR A 310 -0.94 -39.26 -12.54
CA TYR A 310 0.31 -38.53 -12.82
C TYR A 310 1.50 -39.44 -13.17
N GLY A 311 1.83 -40.41 -12.31
CA GLY A 311 2.95 -41.30 -12.58
C GLY A 311 2.75 -42.26 -13.77
N ALA A 312 1.51 -42.58 -14.15
CA ALA A 312 1.22 -43.43 -15.31
C ALA A 312 1.40 -42.65 -16.62
N GLU A 313 1.08 -41.37 -16.62
CA GLU A 313 1.22 -40.45 -17.75
C GLU A 313 2.58 -39.74 -17.79
N GLY A 314 3.49 -40.06 -16.86
CA GLY A 314 4.86 -39.54 -16.82
C GLY A 314 5.03 -38.19 -16.12
N TRP A 315 3.98 -37.67 -15.48
CA TRP A 315 4.03 -36.48 -14.65
C TRP A 315 4.72 -36.76 -13.31
N THR A 316 5.38 -35.74 -12.77
CA THR A 316 5.88 -35.77 -11.39
C THR A 316 4.99 -34.92 -10.51
N ASN A 317 4.47 -35.51 -9.42
CA ASN A 317 3.74 -34.80 -8.37
C ASN A 317 4.52 -35.00 -7.07
N ALA A 318 5.09 -33.92 -6.53
CA ALA A 318 6.07 -34.00 -5.46
C ALA A 318 5.91 -32.87 -4.45
N ASN A 319 5.51 -33.24 -3.23
CA ASN A 319 5.63 -32.38 -2.06
C ASN A 319 7.09 -32.33 -1.56
N VAL A 320 7.68 -31.13 -1.58
CA VAL A 320 9.03 -30.85 -1.09
C VAL A 320 9.04 -30.11 0.24
N GLY A 321 7.87 -29.70 0.74
CA GLY A 321 7.67 -29.09 2.06
C GLY A 321 7.78 -30.09 3.22
N GLY A 322 7.73 -31.40 2.90
CA GLY A 322 7.89 -32.49 3.87
C GLY A 322 6.58 -33.01 4.46
N GLY A 323 5.44 -32.53 3.93
CA GLY A 323 4.12 -33.01 4.29
C GLY A 323 3.54 -34.02 3.31
N THR A 324 2.22 -34.03 3.17
CA THR A 324 1.46 -35.02 2.38
C THR A 324 0.44 -34.42 1.43
N GLU A 325 0.24 -33.11 1.44
CA GLU A 325 -0.58 -32.45 0.43
C GLU A 325 0.04 -32.66 -0.96
N ASP A 326 -0.80 -33.03 -1.92
CA ASP A 326 -0.40 -33.37 -3.28
C ASP A 326 -1.46 -32.85 -4.25
N TRP A 327 -1.08 -32.64 -5.51
CA TRP A 327 -2.06 -32.45 -6.56
C TRP A 327 -2.90 -33.72 -6.73
N VAL A 328 -4.19 -33.58 -7.03
CA VAL A 328 -5.10 -34.70 -7.30
C VAL A 328 -5.94 -34.39 -8.53
N ILE A 329 -6.54 -35.41 -9.14
CA ILE A 329 -7.50 -35.19 -10.23
C ILE A 329 -8.88 -34.92 -9.64
N GLY A 330 -9.43 -33.75 -9.97
CA GLY A 330 -10.81 -33.37 -9.73
C GLY A 330 -11.68 -33.66 -10.94
N SER A 331 -12.99 -33.68 -10.76
CA SER A 331 -13.93 -33.67 -11.89
C SER A 331 -15.25 -33.05 -11.48
N PHE A 332 -15.78 -32.19 -12.35
CA PHE A 332 -17.09 -31.57 -12.18
C PHE A 332 -17.78 -31.36 -13.54
N SER A 333 -19.08 -31.67 -13.60
CA SER A 333 -19.89 -31.51 -14.82
C SER A 333 -19.31 -32.18 -16.08
N GLY A 334 -18.53 -33.26 -15.91
CA GLY A 334 -17.90 -33.97 -17.02
C GLY A 334 -16.61 -33.34 -17.55
N ASN A 335 -16.02 -32.41 -16.80
CA ASN A 335 -14.68 -31.86 -17.01
C ASN A 335 -13.76 -32.39 -15.90
N ALA A 336 -12.64 -33.01 -16.24
CA ALA A 336 -11.56 -33.39 -15.34
C ALA A 336 -10.48 -32.30 -15.33
N TYR A 337 -9.69 -32.24 -14.25
CA TYR A 337 -8.63 -31.23 -14.10
C TYR A 337 -7.69 -31.62 -12.96
N ALA A 338 -6.47 -31.11 -12.99
CA ALA A 338 -5.58 -31.17 -11.84
C ALA A 338 -6.03 -30.15 -10.78
N GLN A 339 -5.99 -30.50 -9.49
CA GLN A 339 -6.38 -29.60 -8.40
C GLN A 339 -5.51 -29.77 -7.15
N ILE A 340 -5.36 -28.68 -6.39
CA ILE A 340 -4.70 -28.66 -5.08
C ILE A 340 -5.35 -27.61 -4.16
N SER A 341 -5.31 -27.83 -2.84
CA SER A 341 -5.66 -26.84 -1.82
C SER A 341 -5.04 -27.23 -0.48
N GLY A 342 -4.45 -26.27 0.22
CA GLY A 342 -3.92 -26.49 1.57
C GLY A 342 -4.95 -26.41 2.70
N PHE A 343 -6.22 -26.20 2.40
CA PHE A 343 -7.24 -25.90 3.42
C PHE A 343 -7.51 -27.09 4.35
N ASN A 344 -7.39 -26.87 5.67
CA ASN A 344 -7.48 -27.90 6.73
C ASN A 344 -6.41 -29.00 6.66
N SER A 345 -5.29 -28.76 5.98
CA SER A 345 -4.16 -29.70 5.94
C SER A 345 -3.41 -29.76 7.27
N ASN A 346 -3.39 -28.65 8.04
CA ASN A 346 -2.47 -28.44 9.16
C ASN A 346 -0.99 -28.63 8.76
N GLU A 347 -0.65 -28.35 7.50
CA GLU A 347 0.68 -28.48 6.93
C GLU A 347 1.30 -27.09 6.71
N ASP A 348 2.56 -26.91 7.14
CA ASP A 348 3.31 -25.66 6.99
C ASP A 348 4.82 -25.98 6.90
N PRO A 349 5.50 -25.72 5.76
CA PRO A 349 4.95 -25.18 4.50
C PRO A 349 4.29 -26.27 3.63
N ILE A 350 3.48 -25.85 2.66
CA ILE A 350 2.89 -26.70 1.61
C ILE A 350 3.54 -26.32 0.28
N ASP A 351 4.69 -26.94 -0.01
CA ASP A 351 5.46 -26.73 -1.23
C ASP A 351 5.31 -27.94 -2.15
N VAL A 352 4.44 -27.86 -3.16
CA VAL A 352 4.06 -29.00 -4.00
C VAL A 352 4.21 -28.69 -5.49
N TRP A 353 5.06 -29.48 -6.15
CA TRP A 353 5.29 -29.42 -7.60
C TRP A 353 4.38 -30.37 -8.35
N LEU A 354 3.76 -29.89 -9.42
CA LEU A 354 3.19 -30.71 -10.50
C LEU A 354 3.94 -30.42 -11.80
N ILE A 355 4.65 -31.41 -12.32
CA ILE A 355 5.60 -31.24 -13.42
C ILE A 355 5.22 -32.12 -14.60
N THR A 356 5.16 -31.53 -15.78
CA THR A 356 4.84 -32.23 -17.02
C THR A 356 5.84 -33.34 -17.34
N PRO A 357 5.45 -34.33 -18.15
CA PRO A 357 6.40 -35.14 -18.90
C PRO A 357 7.29 -34.27 -19.80
N THR A 358 8.30 -34.89 -20.41
CA THR A 358 9.19 -34.19 -21.35
C THR A 358 8.42 -33.68 -22.56
N ILE A 359 8.60 -32.40 -22.87
CA ILE A 359 8.11 -31.73 -24.08
C ILE A 359 9.33 -31.39 -24.93
N ASN A 360 9.42 -31.95 -26.14
CA ASN A 360 10.56 -31.70 -27.03
C ASN A 360 10.23 -30.55 -27.99
N LEU A 361 11.08 -29.51 -28.00
CA LEU A 361 10.90 -28.30 -28.82
C LEU A 361 11.69 -28.33 -30.13
N ASP A 362 12.55 -29.34 -30.36
CA ASP A 362 13.49 -29.35 -31.50
C ASP A 362 12.81 -29.40 -32.88
N ALA A 363 11.51 -29.77 -32.92
CA ALA A 363 10.74 -29.90 -34.14
C ALA A 363 9.98 -28.64 -34.55
N THR A 364 9.92 -27.63 -33.68
CA THR A 364 9.11 -26.42 -33.87
C THR A 364 9.94 -25.16 -33.70
N THR A 365 9.33 -24.00 -33.95
CA THR A 365 9.87 -22.70 -33.54
C THR A 365 8.73 -21.76 -33.12
N GLY A 366 9.06 -20.72 -32.34
CA GLY A 366 8.10 -19.68 -31.96
C GLY A 366 7.08 -20.20 -30.95
N GLU A 367 7.54 -21.01 -30.01
CA GLU A 367 6.72 -21.78 -29.09
C GLU A 367 6.04 -20.90 -28.04
N GLU A 368 4.78 -21.25 -27.75
CA GLU A 368 3.97 -20.58 -26.73
C GLU A 368 3.28 -21.60 -25.83
N LEU A 369 3.31 -21.35 -24.52
CA LEU A 369 2.58 -22.09 -23.49
C LEU A 369 1.27 -21.36 -23.17
N SER A 370 0.16 -22.09 -23.09
CA SER A 370 -1.10 -21.62 -22.51
C SER A 370 -1.74 -22.70 -21.65
N PHE A 371 -2.57 -22.30 -20.69
CA PHE A 371 -3.37 -23.20 -19.87
C PHE A 371 -4.59 -22.48 -19.31
N ASP A 372 -5.58 -23.22 -18.85
CA ASP A 372 -6.71 -22.68 -18.11
C ASP A 372 -6.50 -22.89 -16.60
N VAL A 373 -6.89 -21.89 -15.80
CA VAL A 373 -6.88 -21.98 -14.35
C VAL A 373 -8.21 -21.56 -13.75
N GLN A 374 -8.67 -22.26 -12.73
CA GLN A 374 -9.77 -21.84 -11.89
C GLN A 374 -9.26 -21.58 -10.46
N THR A 375 -9.25 -20.32 -10.06
CA THR A 375 -8.88 -19.89 -8.70
C THR A 375 -10.13 -19.85 -7.81
N ASN A 376 -10.10 -20.56 -6.69
CA ASN A 376 -11.24 -20.77 -5.80
C ASN A 376 -10.85 -20.52 -4.35
N PHE A 377 -11.78 -20.01 -3.53
CA PHE A 377 -11.54 -19.68 -2.11
C PHE A 377 -10.25 -18.86 -1.93
N ASN A 378 -10.11 -17.81 -2.75
CA ASN A 378 -8.89 -17.03 -2.85
C ASN A 378 -8.54 -16.32 -1.54
N ASN A 379 -7.42 -16.69 -0.94
CA ASN A 379 -6.86 -16.06 0.25
C ASN A 379 -5.34 -15.82 0.13
N GLY A 380 -4.81 -15.84 -1.09
CA GLY A 380 -3.42 -15.56 -1.41
C GLY A 380 -3.01 -16.07 -2.80
N ASN A 381 -2.06 -15.38 -3.42
CA ASN A 381 -1.51 -15.76 -4.72
C ASN A 381 -0.30 -16.66 -4.50
N ILE A 382 -0.52 -17.97 -4.54
CA ILE A 382 0.48 -18.99 -4.12
C ILE A 382 0.74 -20.06 -5.19
N LEU A 383 0.34 -19.80 -6.44
CA LEU A 383 0.65 -20.63 -7.59
C LEU A 383 1.62 -19.90 -8.51
N THR A 384 2.73 -20.55 -8.85
CA THR A 384 3.71 -20.07 -9.82
C THR A 384 3.96 -21.13 -10.90
N VAL A 385 4.43 -20.71 -12.07
CA VAL A 385 4.73 -21.61 -13.19
C VAL A 385 6.20 -21.44 -13.57
N TRP A 386 6.88 -22.56 -13.82
CA TRP A 386 8.32 -22.61 -14.07
C TRP A 386 8.63 -23.50 -15.25
N ALA A 387 9.77 -23.27 -15.90
CA ALA A 387 10.33 -24.14 -16.91
C ALA A 387 11.71 -24.65 -16.48
N SER A 388 12.04 -25.88 -16.89
CA SER A 388 13.36 -26.48 -16.69
C SER A 388 13.78 -27.29 -17.91
N THR A 389 15.06 -27.20 -18.28
CA THR A 389 15.70 -28.00 -19.34
C THR A 389 16.57 -29.13 -18.79
N ASN A 390 16.69 -29.25 -17.46
CA ASN A 390 17.55 -30.24 -16.80
C ASN A 390 16.87 -31.04 -15.68
N PHE A 391 15.54 -30.95 -15.58
CA PHE A 391 14.78 -31.77 -14.65
C PHE A 391 14.91 -33.26 -14.97
N THR A 392 15.28 -34.06 -13.96
CA THR A 392 15.45 -35.52 -14.09
C THR A 392 14.66 -36.33 -13.06
N GLY A 393 13.55 -35.79 -12.55
CA GLY A 393 12.63 -36.49 -11.64
C GLY A 393 12.66 -36.02 -10.18
N ASP A 394 13.63 -35.20 -9.77
CA ASP A 394 13.66 -34.55 -8.44
C ASP A 394 13.68 -33.02 -8.61
N PRO A 395 12.58 -32.31 -8.26
CA PRO A 395 12.47 -30.87 -8.48
C PRO A 395 13.48 -30.06 -7.68
N THR A 396 14.02 -30.60 -6.58
CA THR A 396 14.99 -29.88 -5.72
C THR A 396 16.41 -29.84 -6.31
N THR A 397 16.65 -30.60 -7.38
CA THR A 397 17.96 -30.72 -8.04
C THR A 397 18.02 -30.10 -9.43
N ALA A 398 16.88 -29.63 -9.93
CA ALA A 398 16.76 -28.99 -11.23
C ALA A 398 16.95 -27.48 -11.13
N ASP A 399 17.36 -26.87 -12.24
CA ASP A 399 17.33 -25.42 -12.40
C ASP A 399 15.96 -25.03 -12.94
N TRP A 400 15.29 -24.12 -12.25
CA TRP A 400 13.96 -23.62 -12.60
C TRP A 400 14.03 -22.15 -12.97
N THR A 401 13.48 -21.82 -14.13
CA THR A 401 13.27 -20.43 -14.56
C THR A 401 11.78 -20.11 -14.48
N PRO A 402 11.35 -19.08 -13.73
CA PRO A 402 9.95 -18.78 -13.59
C PRO A 402 9.40 -18.23 -14.91
N LEU A 403 8.17 -18.59 -15.25
CA LEU A 403 7.46 -18.07 -16.40
C LEU A 403 6.61 -16.88 -15.97
N ASP A 404 6.62 -15.81 -16.77
CA ASP A 404 5.90 -14.57 -16.50
C ASP A 404 4.41 -14.73 -16.79
N VAL A 405 3.71 -15.35 -15.86
CA VAL A 405 2.28 -15.65 -15.97
C VAL A 405 1.48 -14.90 -14.91
N ILE A 406 0.33 -14.38 -15.30
CA ILE A 406 -0.62 -13.76 -14.37
C ILE A 406 -1.68 -14.80 -14.04
N ILE A 407 -1.67 -15.28 -12.79
CA ILE A 407 -2.73 -16.15 -12.28
C ILE A 407 -3.94 -15.27 -11.93
N PRO A 408 -5.12 -15.49 -12.53
CA PRO A 408 -6.35 -14.74 -12.24
C PRO A 408 -6.76 -14.85 -10.77
N GLU A 409 -7.23 -13.73 -10.21
CA GLU A 409 -7.79 -13.71 -8.87
C GLU A 409 -9.14 -14.42 -8.83
N GLY A 410 -9.28 -15.34 -7.89
CA GLY A 410 -10.53 -16.09 -7.69
C GLY A 410 -11.47 -15.46 -6.68
N ASN A 411 -12.67 -16.03 -6.57
CA ASN A 411 -13.63 -15.65 -5.54
C ASN A 411 -13.12 -16.04 -4.13
N PRO A 412 -13.04 -15.11 -3.15
CA PRO A 412 -12.57 -15.44 -1.80
C PRO A 412 -13.44 -16.44 -1.02
N SER A 413 -14.72 -16.56 -1.38
CA SER A 413 -15.73 -17.32 -0.63
C SER A 413 -16.37 -18.45 -1.44
N GLY A 414 -15.80 -18.84 -2.57
CA GLY A 414 -16.42 -19.87 -3.39
C GLY A 414 -15.66 -20.21 -4.66
N PHE A 415 -16.40 -20.80 -5.59
CA PHE A 415 -15.88 -21.25 -6.87
C PHE A 415 -16.01 -20.21 -7.96
N GLY A 416 -14.99 -20.09 -8.81
CA GLY A 416 -14.95 -19.22 -10.00
C GLY A 416 -15.29 -19.96 -11.30
N SER A 417 -14.83 -19.43 -12.43
CA SER A 417 -14.79 -20.09 -13.73
C SER A 417 -13.34 -20.36 -14.13
N PHE A 418 -13.12 -21.29 -15.07
CA PHE A 418 -11.82 -21.39 -15.73
C PHE A 418 -11.56 -20.12 -16.55
N GLU A 419 -10.33 -19.63 -16.44
CA GLU A 419 -9.83 -18.45 -17.14
C GLU A 419 -8.50 -18.80 -17.82
N PRO A 420 -8.29 -18.36 -19.07
CA PRO A 420 -7.07 -18.67 -19.80
C PRO A 420 -5.89 -17.86 -19.27
N VAL A 421 -4.72 -18.51 -19.23
CA VAL A 421 -3.42 -17.93 -18.90
C VAL A 421 -2.47 -18.15 -20.08
N GLY A 422 -1.74 -17.09 -20.44
CA GLY A 422 -0.91 -17.06 -21.65
C GLY A 422 -1.65 -16.51 -22.88
N PRO A 423 -1.07 -16.64 -24.08
CA PRO A 423 0.16 -17.37 -24.39
C PRO A 423 1.42 -16.74 -23.78
N VAL A 424 2.34 -17.59 -23.31
CA VAL A 424 3.65 -17.21 -22.78
C VAL A 424 4.71 -17.64 -23.76
N ASN A 425 5.55 -16.71 -24.20
CA ASN A 425 6.64 -17.01 -25.12
C ASN A 425 7.73 -17.85 -24.43
N ILE A 426 7.94 -19.07 -24.93
CA ILE A 426 8.99 -19.98 -24.45
C ILE A 426 10.00 -20.33 -25.56
N SER A 427 9.96 -19.63 -26.69
CA SER A 427 10.73 -19.92 -27.91
C SER A 427 12.26 -19.81 -27.80
N CYS A 428 12.76 -19.30 -26.67
CA CYS A 428 14.18 -19.25 -26.36
C CYS A 428 14.70 -20.48 -25.62
N LEU A 429 13.80 -21.37 -25.16
CA LEU A 429 14.16 -22.70 -24.68
C LEU A 429 14.39 -23.65 -25.85
N ASP A 430 15.24 -24.65 -25.65
CA ASP A 430 15.60 -25.64 -26.66
C ASP A 430 15.64 -27.06 -26.10
N GLY A 431 15.55 -28.05 -26.99
CA GLY A 431 15.60 -29.46 -26.62
C GLY A 431 14.41 -29.94 -25.81
N ASP A 432 14.70 -30.77 -24.81
CA ASP A 432 13.73 -31.37 -23.91
C ASP A 432 13.48 -30.45 -22.72
N ILE A 433 12.23 -30.02 -22.55
CA ILE A 433 11.80 -29.16 -21.44
C ILE A 433 10.74 -29.83 -20.56
N HIS A 434 10.56 -29.25 -19.39
CA HIS A 434 9.48 -29.56 -18.45
C HIS A 434 8.85 -28.27 -17.93
N ILE A 435 7.52 -28.25 -17.81
CA ILE A 435 6.76 -27.16 -17.18
C ILE A 435 6.35 -27.62 -15.77
N GLY A 436 6.61 -26.79 -14.77
CA GLY A 436 6.26 -27.04 -13.37
C GLY A 436 5.24 -26.04 -12.86
N PHE A 437 4.11 -26.52 -12.38
CA PHE A 437 3.14 -25.77 -11.59
C PHE A 437 3.49 -25.95 -10.11
N PHE A 438 3.91 -24.88 -9.45
CA PHE A 438 4.40 -24.93 -8.08
C PHE A 438 3.45 -24.19 -7.13
N TYR A 439 2.90 -24.95 -6.19
CA TYR A 439 2.01 -24.47 -5.14
C TYR A 439 2.80 -24.22 -3.86
N GLN A 440 2.69 -23.02 -3.28
CA GLN A 440 3.45 -22.57 -2.09
C GLN A 440 2.52 -22.02 -0.99
N GLY A 441 1.78 -22.91 -0.34
CA GLY A 441 0.81 -22.55 0.70
C GLY A 441 1.29 -22.84 2.13
N ALA A 442 0.41 -22.60 3.10
CA ALA A 442 0.58 -23.04 4.49
C ALA A 442 -0.79 -23.07 5.19
N ASP A 443 -0.96 -23.94 6.18
CA ASP A 443 -2.12 -23.99 7.07
C ASP A 443 -1.67 -24.13 8.54
N PRO A 444 -1.68 -23.05 9.34
CA PRO A 444 -2.33 -21.76 9.07
C PRO A 444 -1.55 -20.86 8.10
N GLY A 445 -2.25 -20.28 7.11
CA GLY A 445 -1.66 -19.42 6.08
C GLY A 445 -2.53 -19.35 4.82
N PRO A 446 -1.97 -18.90 3.68
CA PRO A 446 -2.64 -18.96 2.39
C PRO A 446 -2.88 -20.41 1.92
N THR A 447 -4.11 -20.69 1.48
CA THR A 447 -4.59 -22.03 1.09
C THR A 447 -5.45 -22.02 -0.18
N THR A 448 -5.37 -20.96 -0.99
CA THR A 448 -6.15 -20.76 -2.22
C THR A 448 -6.20 -22.04 -3.03
N ARG A 449 -7.39 -22.43 -3.48
CA ARG A 449 -7.56 -23.65 -4.26
C ARG A 449 -7.40 -23.35 -5.73
N TYR A 450 -6.52 -24.09 -6.39
CA TYR A 450 -6.29 -23.97 -7.84
C TYR A 450 -6.70 -25.25 -8.55
N HIS A 451 -7.39 -25.08 -9.69
CA HIS A 451 -7.57 -26.12 -10.69
C HIS A 451 -6.82 -25.72 -11.96
N ILE A 452 -6.11 -26.65 -12.57
CA ILE A 452 -5.35 -26.48 -13.82
C ILE A 452 -5.90 -27.43 -14.86
N ASP A 453 -6.10 -26.90 -16.06
CA ASP A 453 -6.69 -27.62 -17.18
C ASP A 453 -6.17 -27.10 -18.53
N ASN A 454 -6.43 -27.84 -19.60
CA ASN A 454 -6.11 -27.47 -21.00
C ASN A 454 -4.69 -26.91 -21.18
N VAL A 455 -3.67 -27.62 -20.67
CA VAL A 455 -2.27 -27.20 -20.80
C VAL A 455 -1.81 -27.49 -22.22
N GLU A 456 -1.47 -26.45 -22.97
CA GLU A 456 -1.11 -26.55 -24.39
C GLU A 456 0.24 -25.90 -24.68
N VAL A 457 1.03 -26.54 -25.55
CA VAL A 457 2.20 -25.93 -26.17
C VAL A 457 2.01 -25.91 -27.69
N THR A 458 2.14 -24.72 -28.27
CA THR A 458 2.04 -24.48 -29.71
C THR A 458 3.40 -24.20 -30.33
N GLY A 459 3.57 -24.48 -31.62
CA GLY A 459 4.80 -24.24 -32.37
C GLY A 459 4.60 -24.30 -33.89
N ASN A 460 5.49 -23.64 -34.64
CA ASN A 460 5.42 -23.51 -36.12
C ASN A 460 6.07 -24.65 -36.90
#